data_AF-A0A915D3Y4-F1
#
_entry.id   AF-A0A915D3Y4-F1
#
_cell.length_a   1.000
_cell.length_b   1.000
_cell.length_c   1.000
_cell.angle_alpha   90.00
_cell.angle_beta   90.00
_cell.angle_gamma   90.00
#
_symmetry.space_group_name_H-M   'P 1'
#
loop_
_entity.id
_entity.type
_entity.pdbx_description
1 polymer ?
#
loop_
_entity_poly.entity_id
_entity_poly.type
_entity_poly.pdbx_seq_one_letter_code
_entity_poly.pdbx_strand_id
1 'polypeptide(L)'
;MEDSALLNAIAWWFLRKRRSYVRPAHYQAAFQRNSFETFWRYYRSPDERDLVRFLRLSRAEFDEVHSKIRCLLEHCPTHLRPIQDMERLAIFLRY
;
A
#
# COMPACT_ATOMS: atom_id res chain seq x y z
N MET A 1 10.54 -24.91 14.52
CA MET A 1 11.27 -25.23 13.26
C MET A 1 10.39 -25.15 12.01
N GLU A 2 9.11 -24.79 12.12
CA GLU A 2 8.19 -24.74 10.96
C GLU A 2 8.05 -23.34 10.32
N ASP A 3 8.31 -22.26 11.07
CA ASP A 3 8.10 -20.87 10.59
C ASP A 3 9.08 -20.44 9.48
N SER A 4 10.27 -21.03 9.44
CA SER A 4 11.31 -20.68 8.46
C SER A 4 10.93 -21.11 7.04
N ALA A 5 10.24 -22.24 6.88
CA ALA A 5 9.87 -22.76 5.58
C ALA A 5 8.79 -21.91 4.91
N LEU A 6 7.82 -21.41 5.69
CA LEU A 6 6.77 -20.52 5.20
C LEU A 6 7.34 -19.16 4.79
N LEU A 7 8.22 -18.59 5.61
CA LEU A 7 8.91 -17.33 5.30
C LEU A 7 9.79 -17.45 4.05
N ASN A 8 10.49 -18.57 3.90
CA ASN A 8 11.30 -18.84 2.71
C ASN A 8 10.45 -19.04 1.45
N ALA A 9 9.31 -19.73 1.54
CA ALA A 9 8.38 -19.90 0.43
C ALA A 9 7.78 -18.56 -0.03
N ILE A 10 7.42 -17.69 0.92
CA ILE A 10 6.93 -16.33 0.65
C ILE A 10 8.03 -15.50 -0.01
N ALA A 11 9.25 -15.50 0.54
CA ALA A 11 10.39 -14.79 -0.03
C ALA A 11 10.70 -15.28 -1.46
N TRP A 12 10.65 -16.59 -1.71
CA TRP A 12 10.83 -17.17 -3.04
C TRP A 12 9.74 -16.76 -4.02
N TRP A 13 8.49 -16.69 -3.58
CA TRP A 13 7.38 -16.22 -4.42
C TRP A 13 7.56 -14.75 -4.83
N PHE A 14 8.05 -13.90 -3.91
CA PHE A 14 8.38 -12.50 -4.21
C PHE A 14 9.63 -12.33 -5.10
N LEU A 15 10.63 -13.20 -4.97
CA LEU A 15 11.87 -13.17 -5.76
C LEU A 15 11.70 -13.71 -7.20
N ARG A 16 10.83 -14.71 -7.40
CA ARG A 16 10.68 -15.40 -8.69
C ARG A 16 9.88 -14.60 -9.72
N LYS A 17 9.09 -13.60 -9.31
CA LYS A 17 8.45 -12.68 -10.26
C LYS A 17 9.50 -11.71 -10.81
N ARG A 18 10.15 -12.09 -11.91
CA ARG A 18 10.92 -11.18 -12.77
C ARG A 18 10.08 -9.91 -12.99
N ARG A 19 10.59 -8.78 -12.49
CA ARG A 19 9.88 -7.49 -12.44
C ARG A 19 9.71 -6.96 -13.86
N SER A 20 8.54 -7.18 -14.45
CA SER A 20 8.14 -6.51 -15.67
C SER A 20 8.09 -5.00 -15.40
N TYR A 21 8.80 -4.20 -16.19
CA TYR A 21 8.64 -2.75 -16.19
C TYR A 21 7.18 -2.42 -16.51
N VAL A 22 6.44 -1.97 -15.51
CA VAL A 22 5.04 -1.58 -15.67
C VAL A 22 5.01 -0.19 -16.31
N ARG A 23 4.60 -0.13 -17.58
CA ARG A 23 4.48 1.11 -18.36
C ARG A 23 3.40 2.04 -17.78
N PRO A 24 3.46 3.38 -18.01
CA PRO A 24 2.44 4.34 -17.56
C PRO A 24 0.99 3.99 -17.94
N ALA A 25 0.79 3.20 -19.00
CA ALA A 25 -0.53 2.69 -19.39
C ALA A 25 -1.19 1.79 -18.32
N HIS A 26 -0.43 1.13 -17.45
CA HIS A 26 -1.00 0.42 -16.29
C HIS A 26 -1.36 1.37 -15.13
N TYR A 27 -0.72 2.55 -15.06
CA TYR A 27 -1.10 3.65 -14.16
C TYR A 27 -2.38 4.37 -14.65
N GLN A 28 -2.75 4.21 -15.93
CA GLN A 28 -3.99 4.68 -16.53
C GLN A 28 -5.21 3.79 -16.21
N ALA A 29 -5.06 2.73 -15.41
CA ALA A 29 -6.19 2.21 -14.66
C ALA A 29 -6.64 3.31 -13.69
N ALA A 30 -7.48 4.23 -14.17
CA ALA A 30 -7.91 5.48 -13.54
C ALA A 30 -8.42 5.31 -12.09
N PHE A 31 -8.75 4.07 -11.72
CA PHE A 31 -9.08 3.65 -10.37
C PHE A 31 -7.96 3.91 -9.35
N GLN A 32 -6.70 3.60 -9.66
CA GLN A 32 -5.60 3.71 -8.68
C GLN A 32 -5.15 5.15 -8.46
N ARG A 33 -4.99 5.93 -9.53
CA ARG A 33 -4.57 7.35 -9.42
C ARG A 33 -5.58 8.17 -8.63
N ASN A 34 -6.87 8.03 -8.95
CA ASN A 34 -7.93 8.75 -8.23
C ASN A 34 -8.05 8.26 -6.78
N SER A 35 -7.80 6.97 -6.51
CA SER A 35 -7.87 6.43 -5.14
C SER A 35 -6.72 6.91 -4.26
N PHE A 36 -5.51 7.04 -4.79
CA PHE A 36 -4.38 7.60 -4.04
C PHE A 36 -4.55 9.09 -3.76
N GLU A 37 -4.99 9.85 -4.76
CA GLU A 37 -5.29 11.27 -4.56
C GLU A 37 -6.42 11.47 -3.55
N THR A 38 -7.48 10.65 -3.63
CA THR A 38 -8.57 10.65 -2.64
C THR A 38 -8.07 10.27 -1.26
N PHE A 39 -7.24 9.24 -1.14
CA PHE A 39 -6.61 8.84 0.12
C PHE A 39 -5.84 10.00 0.74
N TRP A 40 -4.90 10.61 0.01
CA TRP A 40 -4.10 11.71 0.53
C TRP A 40 -4.95 12.93 0.89
N ARG A 41 -5.99 13.22 0.12
CA ARG A 41 -6.94 14.28 0.43
C ARG A 41 -7.66 14.02 1.76
N TYR A 42 -8.18 12.82 1.97
CA TYR A 42 -8.89 12.46 3.19
C TYR A 42 -7.98 12.30 4.39
N TYR A 43 -6.79 11.73 4.21
CA TYR A 43 -5.80 11.61 5.26
C TYR A 43 -5.36 12.99 5.77
N ARG A 44 -5.17 13.97 4.88
CA ARG A 44 -4.82 15.36 5.23
C ARG A 44 -6.02 16.26 5.55
N SER A 45 -7.26 15.77 5.42
CA SER A 45 -8.46 16.56 5.66
C SER A 45 -8.51 17.00 7.13
N PRO A 46 -8.85 18.25 7.46
CA PRO A 46 -9.07 18.63 8.86
C PRO A 46 -10.24 17.84 9.49
N ASP A 47 -11.22 17.39 8.70
CA ASP A 47 -12.28 16.50 9.17
C ASP A 47 -11.83 15.03 9.16
N GLU A 48 -11.68 14.46 10.35
CA GLU A 48 -11.28 13.06 10.53
C GLU A 48 -12.31 12.06 9.99
N ARG A 49 -13.58 12.49 9.87
CA ARG A 49 -14.66 11.64 9.36
C ARG A 49 -14.45 11.24 7.91
N ASP A 50 -13.71 12.04 7.14
CA ASP A 50 -13.39 11.72 5.74
C ASP A 50 -12.58 10.44 5.63
N LEU A 51 -11.53 10.31 6.45
CA LEU A 51 -10.69 9.12 6.47
C LEU A 51 -11.44 7.92 7.07
N VAL A 52 -12.21 8.12 8.14
CA VAL A 52 -13.03 7.06 8.74
C VAL A 52 -14.08 6.53 7.75
N ARG A 53 -14.69 7.39 6.94
CA ARG A 53 -15.62 6.95 5.88
C ARG A 53 -14.89 6.17 4.79
N PHE A 54 -13.65 6.54 4.50
CA PHE A 54 -12.87 5.96 3.43
C PHE A 54 -12.20 4.62 3.79
N LEU A 55 -11.60 4.50 4.98
CA LEU A 55 -10.83 3.33 5.43
C LEU A 55 -11.41 2.61 6.65
N ARG A 56 -12.50 3.14 7.25
CA ARG A 56 -13.02 2.66 8.55
C ARG A 56 -12.04 2.77 9.72
N LEU A 57 -10.98 3.56 9.54
CA LEU A 57 -9.99 3.89 10.56
C LEU A 57 -9.84 5.40 10.69
N SER A 58 -9.60 5.86 11.92
CA SER A 58 -9.06 7.19 12.21
C SER A 58 -7.62 7.32 11.70
N ARG A 59 -7.09 8.54 11.68
CA ARG A 59 -5.67 8.74 11.33
C ARG A 59 -4.75 8.04 12.31
N ALA A 60 -5.04 8.14 13.61
CA ALA A 60 -4.22 7.56 14.66
C ALA A 60 -4.16 6.02 14.55
N GLU A 61 -5.30 5.37 14.32
CA GLU A 61 -5.35 3.92 14.12
C GLU A 61 -4.61 3.51 12.83
N PHE A 62 -4.76 4.28 11.76
CA PHE A 62 -4.04 4.03 10.51
C PHE A 62 -2.53 4.13 10.72
N ASP A 63 -2.05 5.18 11.39
CA ASP A 63 -0.63 5.41 11.67
C ASP A 63 -0.06 4.32 12.59
N GLU A 64 -0.84 3.87 13.58
CA GLU A 64 -0.46 2.75 14.44
C GLU A 64 -0.27 1.46 13.64
N VAL A 65 -1.25 1.11 12.79
CA VAL A 65 -1.15 -0.07 11.93
C VAL A 65 0.05 0.06 10.99
N HIS A 66 0.18 1.20 10.32
CA HIS A 66 1.29 1.48 9.40
C HIS A 66 2.64 1.30 10.10
N SER A 67 2.82 1.85 11.28
CA SER A 67 4.08 1.74 12.04
C SER A 67 4.50 0.28 12.31
N LYS A 68 3.53 -0.60 12.57
CA LYS A 68 3.77 -2.02 12.89
C LYS A 68 4.18 -2.85 11.69
N ILE A 69 3.69 -2.50 10.49
CA ILE A 69 3.88 -3.31 9.27
C ILE A 69 4.69 -2.59 8.20
N ARG A 70 5.14 -1.36 8.44
CA ARG A 70 5.88 -0.53 7.47
C ARG A 70 7.04 -1.28 6.82
N CYS A 71 7.82 -2.01 7.61
CA CYS A 71 8.96 -2.80 7.11
C CYS A 71 8.54 -3.88 6.09
N LEU A 72 7.30 -4.37 6.15
CA LEU A 72 6.74 -5.34 5.21
C LEU A 72 6.17 -4.66 3.96
N LEU A 73 5.81 -3.38 4.06
CA LEU A 73 5.25 -2.58 2.98
C LEU A 73 6.32 -1.85 2.15
N GLU A 74 7.48 -1.57 2.76
CA GLU A 74 8.64 -0.98 2.11
C GLU A 74 9.10 -1.86 0.94
N HIS A 75 9.22 -1.23 -0.24
CA HIS A 75 9.65 -1.92 -1.44
C HIS A 75 10.53 -1.00 -2.25
N CYS A 76 11.61 -1.58 -2.79
CA CYS A 76 12.52 -0.88 -3.69
C CYS A 76 11.72 -0.30 -4.87
N PRO A 77 11.66 1.02 -5.04
CA PRO A 77 10.87 1.63 -6.10
C PRO A 77 11.49 1.29 -7.46
N THR A 78 10.82 0.42 -8.23
CA THR A 78 11.21 0.07 -9.61
C THR A 78 10.38 0.76 -10.67
N HIS A 79 9.52 1.71 -10.27
CA HIS A 79 8.57 2.42 -11.13
C HIS A 79 8.87 3.92 -11.15
N LEU A 80 8.61 4.58 -12.29
CA LEU A 80 8.65 6.05 -12.41
C LEU A 80 7.66 6.74 -11.46
N ARG A 81 6.60 6.03 -11.06
CA ARG A 81 5.65 6.43 -10.02
C ARG A 81 5.54 5.31 -9.01
N PRO A 82 6.43 5.26 -8.02
CA PRO A 82 6.37 4.23 -7.00
C PRO A 82 5.16 4.46 -6.10
N ILE A 83 4.41 3.39 -5.83
CA ILE A 83 3.34 3.40 -4.83
C ILE A 83 4.01 3.40 -3.46
N GLN A 84 3.66 4.38 -2.63
CA GLN A 84 4.19 4.53 -1.29
C GLN A 84 3.65 3.44 -0.36
N ASP A 85 4.35 3.18 0.73
CA ASP A 85 3.97 2.20 1.75
C ASP A 85 2.59 2.50 2.36
N MET A 86 2.29 3.76 2.69
CA MET A 86 0.97 4.18 3.18
C MET A 86 -0.12 3.96 2.13
N GLU A 87 0.17 4.24 0.86
CA GLU A 87 -0.78 4.02 -0.25
C GLU A 87 -1.08 2.53 -0.46
N ARG A 88 -0.08 1.65 -0.26
CA ARG A 88 -0.26 0.20 -0.29
C ARG A 88 -1.15 -0.28 0.85
N LEU A 89 -0.94 0.25 2.06
CA LEU A 89 -1.81 -0.05 3.19
C LEU A 89 -3.24 0.43 2.94
N ALA A 90 -3.40 1.64 2.40
CA ALA A 90 -4.72 2.19 2.07
C ALA A 90 -5.46 1.35 1.01
N ILE A 91 -4.74 0.78 0.02
CA ILE A 91 -5.34 -0.20 -0.90
C ILE A 91 -5.77 -1.45 -0.14
N PHE A 92 -4.89 -2.01 0.68
CA PHE A 92 -5.16 -3.25 1.41
C PHE A 92 -6.37 -3.12 2.35
N LEU A 93 -6.53 -1.98 3.02
CA LEU A 93 -7.68 -1.76 3.93
C LEU A 93 -9.00 -1.53 3.19
N ARG A 94 -8.95 -1.20 1.90
CA ARG A 94 -10.13 -0.91 1.09
C ARG A 94 -10.68 -2.14 0.35
N TYR A 95 -9.87 -3.20 0.21
CA TYR A 95 -10.20 -4.43 -0.51
C TYR A 95 -10.12 -5.64 0.39
#